data_AF-A0A3D1B7D3-F1
#
_entry.id   AF-A0A3D1B7D3-F1
#
_cell.length_a   1.000
_cell.length_b   1.000
_cell.length_c   1.000
_cell.angle_alpha   90.00
_cell.angle_beta   90.00
_cell.angle_gamma   90.00
#
_symmetry.space_group_name_H-M   'P 1'
#
loop_
_entity.id
_entity.type
_entity.pdbx_description
1 polymer ?
#
loop_
_entity_poly.entity_id
_entity_poly.type
_entity_poly.pdbx_seq_one_letter_code
_entity_poly.pdbx_strand_id
1 'polypeptide(L)'
;IHLAAIDTLAALHQVDVEASGLSDFGKAQGYFARQVKRWSGQYQASRTGDMPAMESLMQWLPEQVPQHDECAIAHGDYRLGNLIFAPGEAKVGAILDWELSTVGHPLADLAYFCLPYHLPAGVDGLRGLIGIDLQAQGIPSEHEVLQRYCLKSGRDGIDDWHVFVAFSLFRLAAILQGVYARALQGNASNADALQVGQRAGLLAEAGWRIAQRGNSGVVA
;
A
#
# COMPACT_ATOMS: atom_id res chain seq x y z
N ILE A 1 -9.53 6.40 16.13
CA ILE A 1 -8.32 5.59 15.89
C ILE A 1 -7.66 5.86 14.52
N HIS A 2 -8.41 5.96 13.42
CA HIS A 2 -7.86 6.21 12.07
C HIS A 2 -6.99 7.48 11.99
N LEU A 3 -7.50 8.63 12.45
CA LEU A 3 -6.72 9.88 12.40
C LEU A 3 -5.46 9.84 13.30
N ALA A 4 -5.50 9.09 14.41
CA ALA A 4 -4.34 8.89 15.27
C ALA A 4 -3.27 8.01 14.62
N ALA A 5 -3.69 7.01 13.83
CA ALA A 5 -2.77 6.25 12.98
C ALA A 5 -2.11 7.18 11.95
N ILE A 6 -2.88 8.05 11.29
CA ILE A 6 -2.33 9.01 10.33
C ILE A 6 -1.36 10.01 10.98
N ASP A 7 -1.69 10.52 12.17
CA ASP A 7 -0.78 11.39 12.93
C ASP A 7 0.55 10.68 13.24
N THR A 8 0.47 9.39 13.60
CA THR A 8 1.64 8.56 13.91
C THR A 8 2.48 8.28 12.67
N LEU A 9 1.83 7.97 11.54
CA LEU A 9 2.50 7.75 10.27
C LEU A 9 3.23 9.02 9.79
N ALA A 10 2.56 10.18 9.88
CA ALA A 10 3.17 11.45 9.54
C ALA A 10 4.37 11.79 10.44
N ALA A 11 4.31 11.44 11.73
CA ALA A 11 5.43 11.59 12.65
C ALA A 11 6.59 10.64 12.31
N LEU A 12 6.31 9.38 11.98
CA LEU A 12 7.32 8.42 11.52
C LEU A 12 8.05 8.93 10.27
N HIS A 13 7.30 9.45 9.30
CA HIS A 13 7.87 9.95 8.05
C HIS A 13 8.67 11.26 8.20
N GLN A 14 8.61 11.91 9.36
CA GLN A 14 9.42 13.09 9.70
C GLN A 14 10.66 12.75 10.53
N VAL A 15 10.90 11.48 10.85
CA VAL A 15 12.13 11.07 11.53
C VAL A 15 13.30 11.40 10.62
N ASP A 16 14.25 12.17 11.15
CA ASP A 16 15.52 12.44 10.48
C ASP A 16 16.34 11.14 10.44
N VAL A 17 16.38 10.52 9.25
CA VAL A 17 17.05 9.23 9.00
C VAL A 17 18.55 9.33 9.31
N GLU A 18 19.18 10.46 9.00
CA GLU A 18 20.60 10.67 9.20
C GLU A 18 20.92 10.88 10.68
N ALA A 19 20.20 11.80 11.34
CA ALA A 19 20.39 12.06 12.76
C ALA A 19 20.05 10.84 13.65
N SER A 20 19.22 9.92 13.15
CA SER A 20 18.87 8.66 13.82
C SER A 20 19.91 7.54 13.60
N GLY A 21 20.95 7.78 12.80
CA GLY A 21 21.98 6.77 12.48
C GLY A 21 21.48 5.65 11.58
N LEU A 22 20.46 5.89 10.75
CA LEU A 22 19.82 4.91 9.86
C LEU A 22 20.14 5.16 8.38
N SER A 23 21.16 5.95 8.07
CA SER A 23 21.54 6.30 6.70
C SER A 23 21.90 5.10 5.82
N ASP A 24 22.34 3.99 6.42
CA ASP A 24 22.69 2.74 5.73
C ASP A 24 21.59 1.67 5.79
N PHE A 25 20.46 1.97 6.44
CA PHE A 25 19.32 1.04 6.59
C PHE A 25 18.60 0.74 5.27
N GLY A 26 18.74 1.62 4.27
CA GLY A 26 18.14 1.45 2.95
C GLY A 26 18.69 2.42 1.92
N LYS A 27 18.18 2.33 0.70
CA LYS A 27 18.56 3.24 -0.39
C LYS A 27 17.50 4.32 -0.57
N ALA A 28 17.86 5.58 -0.31
CA ALA A 28 16.95 6.71 -0.45
C ALA A 28 16.44 6.93 -1.88
N GLN A 29 17.30 6.80 -2.90
CA GLN A 29 17.00 7.24 -4.27
C GLN A 29 16.41 6.16 -5.19
N GLY A 30 15.34 6.48 -5.90
CA GLY A 30 14.66 5.65 -6.88
C GLY A 30 13.76 4.61 -6.23
N TYR A 31 13.16 4.89 -5.07
CA TYR A 31 12.41 3.90 -4.31
C TYR A 31 11.36 3.20 -5.17
N PHE A 32 10.46 3.96 -5.81
CA PHE A 32 9.41 3.37 -6.64
C PHE A 32 9.96 2.62 -7.84
N ALA A 33 10.94 3.17 -8.58
CA ALA A 33 11.54 2.49 -9.71
C ALA A 33 12.14 1.12 -9.31
N ARG A 34 12.84 1.05 -8.17
CA ARG A 34 13.38 -0.21 -7.65
C ARG A 34 12.27 -1.19 -7.25
N GLN A 35 11.24 -0.69 -6.57
CA GLN A 35 10.14 -1.53 -6.10
C GLN A 35 9.31 -2.06 -7.28
N VAL A 36 8.99 -1.22 -8.26
CA VAL A 36 8.30 -1.62 -9.50
C VAL A 36 9.11 -2.71 -10.20
N LYS A 37 10.42 -2.52 -10.38
CA LYS A 37 11.30 -3.54 -10.97
C LYS A 37 11.30 -4.85 -10.18
N ARG A 38 11.42 -4.77 -8.84
CA ARG A 38 11.43 -5.93 -7.95
C ARG A 38 10.12 -6.73 -8.06
N TRP A 39 8.99 -6.07 -7.90
CA TRP A 39 7.68 -6.73 -7.91
C TRP A 39 7.28 -7.23 -9.29
N SER A 40 7.70 -6.56 -10.36
CA SER A 40 7.56 -7.06 -11.74
C SER A 40 8.32 -8.38 -11.92
N GLY A 41 9.59 -8.43 -11.51
CA GLY A 41 10.39 -9.66 -11.57
C GLY A 41 9.82 -10.78 -10.70
N GLN A 42 9.33 -10.46 -9.49
CA GLN A 42 8.70 -11.44 -8.62
C GLN A 42 7.39 -11.99 -9.19
N TYR A 43 6.55 -11.13 -9.79
CA TYR A 43 5.34 -11.56 -10.48
C TYR A 43 5.67 -12.49 -11.66
N GLN A 44 6.62 -12.10 -12.52
CA GLN A 44 7.05 -12.91 -13.66
C GLN A 44 7.56 -14.29 -13.23
N ALA A 45 8.37 -14.35 -12.18
CA ALA A 45 8.90 -15.61 -11.64
C ALA A 45 7.81 -16.51 -11.00
N SER A 46 6.67 -15.93 -10.62
CA SER A 46 5.55 -16.63 -9.98
C SER A 46 4.29 -16.69 -10.86
N ARG A 47 4.40 -16.39 -12.15
CA ARG A 47 3.26 -16.37 -13.08
C ARG A 47 2.69 -17.77 -13.24
N THR A 48 1.41 -17.94 -12.94
CA THR A 48 0.67 -19.22 -13.05
C THR A 48 -0.32 -19.23 -14.21
N GLY A 49 -0.52 -18.10 -14.88
CA GLY A 49 -1.49 -17.90 -15.96
C GLY A 49 -1.48 -16.45 -16.44
N ASP A 50 -2.43 -16.08 -17.28
CA ASP A 50 -2.55 -14.72 -17.81
C ASP A 50 -3.25 -13.80 -16.82
N MET A 51 -2.68 -12.62 -16.59
CA MET A 51 -3.30 -11.54 -15.81
C MET A 51 -3.03 -10.20 -16.51
N PRO A 52 -3.82 -9.85 -17.55
CA PRO A 52 -3.54 -8.68 -18.39
C PRO A 52 -3.43 -7.36 -17.61
N ALA A 53 -4.15 -7.21 -16.49
CA ALA A 53 -4.04 -6.04 -15.64
C ALA A 53 -2.65 -5.89 -14.99
N MET A 54 -2.00 -6.99 -14.58
CA MET A 54 -0.62 -6.94 -14.08
C MET A 54 0.36 -6.58 -15.18
N GLU A 55 0.20 -7.13 -16.38
CA GLU A 55 1.07 -6.80 -17.53
C GLU A 55 0.96 -5.30 -17.86
N SER A 56 -0.26 -4.74 -17.91
CA SER A 56 -0.48 -3.31 -18.10
C SER A 56 0.13 -2.46 -17.00
N LEU A 57 0.01 -2.86 -15.72
CA LEU A 57 0.61 -2.16 -14.59
C LEU A 57 2.14 -2.21 -14.64
N MET A 58 2.75 -3.34 -15.01
CA MET A 58 4.20 -3.47 -15.17
C MET A 58 4.75 -2.58 -16.28
N GLN A 59 3.96 -2.33 -17.33
CA GLN A 59 4.33 -1.40 -18.40
C GLN A 59 4.12 0.06 -18.01
N TRP A 60 3.01 0.37 -17.35
CA TRP A 60 2.60 1.75 -17.03
C TRP A 60 3.38 2.34 -15.86
N LEU A 61 3.54 1.61 -14.75
CA LEU A 61 4.15 2.13 -13.52
C LEU A 61 5.56 2.72 -13.71
N PRO A 62 6.48 2.12 -14.50
CA PRO A 62 7.79 2.71 -14.76
C PRO A 62 7.74 4.11 -15.36
N GLU A 63 6.71 4.43 -16.14
CA GLU A 63 6.54 5.72 -16.82
C GLU A 63 5.92 6.79 -15.91
N GLN A 64 5.36 6.39 -14.76
CA GLN A 64 4.63 7.25 -13.84
C GLN A 64 5.33 7.46 -12.50
N VAL A 65 6.48 6.80 -12.28
CA VAL A 65 7.26 6.97 -11.05
C VAL A 65 7.53 8.47 -10.82
N PRO A 66 7.27 9.00 -9.60
CA PRO A 66 7.55 10.39 -9.29
C PRO A 66 8.99 10.78 -9.65
N GLN A 67 9.15 11.97 -10.25
CA GLN A 67 10.47 12.47 -10.66
C GLN A 67 11.34 12.87 -9.48
N HIS A 68 10.72 13.23 -8.35
CA HIS A 68 11.40 13.61 -7.13
C HIS A 68 11.33 12.46 -6.13
N ASP A 69 12.50 12.03 -5.66
CA ASP A 69 12.58 11.10 -4.55
C ASP A 69 12.41 11.86 -3.23
N GLU A 70 11.68 11.21 -2.33
CA GLU A 70 11.62 11.58 -0.93
C GLU A 70 12.21 10.46 -0.08
N CYS A 71 12.82 10.85 1.03
CA CYS A 71 13.51 9.94 1.93
C CYS A 71 12.82 9.96 3.29
N ALA A 72 12.22 8.84 3.66
CA ALA A 72 11.63 8.61 4.97
C ALA A 72 11.85 7.16 5.40
N ILE A 73 11.67 6.89 6.69
CA ILE A 73 11.50 5.51 7.15
C ILE A 73 10.14 5.02 6.65
N ALA A 74 10.15 4.08 5.71
CA ALA A 74 8.96 3.37 5.26
C ALA A 74 8.84 2.06 6.04
N HIS A 75 7.76 1.88 6.78
CA HIS A 75 7.39 0.68 7.51
C HIS A 75 7.16 -0.52 6.57
N GLY A 76 6.53 -0.31 5.42
CA GLY A 76 6.30 -1.32 4.39
C GLY A 76 5.03 -2.16 4.57
N ASP A 77 4.55 -2.38 5.79
CA ASP A 77 3.23 -2.97 6.10
C ASP A 77 2.41 -2.09 7.08
N TYR A 78 2.40 -0.78 6.87
CA TYR A 78 1.70 0.13 7.79
C TYR A 78 0.18 0.02 7.64
N ARG A 79 -0.49 -0.56 8.64
CA ARG A 79 -1.94 -0.76 8.67
C ARG A 79 -2.43 -0.85 10.10
N LEU A 80 -3.74 -0.62 10.33
CA LEU A 80 -4.34 -0.69 11.67
C LEU A 80 -4.05 -2.00 12.41
N GLY A 81 -3.93 -3.12 11.70
CA GLY A 81 -3.61 -4.43 12.29
C GLY A 81 -2.23 -4.52 12.94
N ASN A 82 -1.32 -3.61 12.61
CA ASN A 82 0.05 -3.56 13.15
C ASN A 82 0.24 -2.40 14.13
N LEU A 83 -0.85 -1.79 14.61
CA LEU A 83 -0.82 -0.71 15.59
C LEU A 83 -1.40 -1.17 16.92
N ILE A 84 -0.67 -0.91 18.00
CA ILE A 84 -1.19 -1.03 19.37
C ILE A 84 -1.66 0.35 19.80
N PHE A 85 -2.92 0.45 20.24
CA PHE A 85 -3.46 1.67 20.83
C PHE A 85 -3.35 1.65 22.35
N ALA A 86 -3.11 2.82 22.94
CA ALA A 86 -3.12 2.99 24.38
C ALA A 86 -4.52 2.66 24.96
N PRO A 87 -4.61 2.00 26.13
CA PRO A 87 -5.90 1.67 26.73
C PRO A 87 -6.76 2.92 26.96
N GLY A 88 -8.00 2.91 26.45
CA GLY A 88 -8.97 4.00 26.65
C GLY A 88 -8.72 5.26 25.82
N GLU A 89 -7.69 5.31 24.97
CA GLU A 89 -7.34 6.50 24.20
C GLU A 89 -7.18 6.21 22.71
N ALA A 90 -7.56 7.17 21.86
CA ALA A 90 -7.25 7.14 20.44
C ALA A 90 -5.80 7.60 20.19
N LYS A 91 -4.83 6.90 20.79
CA LYS A 91 -3.39 7.19 20.69
C LYS A 91 -2.65 5.91 20.36
N VAL A 92 -1.77 5.94 19.36
CA VAL A 92 -0.91 4.80 19.04
C VAL A 92 0.21 4.72 20.08
N GLY A 93 0.32 3.58 20.76
CA GLY A 93 1.37 3.29 21.73
C GLY A 93 2.57 2.57 21.12
N ALA A 94 2.35 1.75 20.07
CA ALA A 94 3.43 1.07 19.35
C ALA A 94 3.05 0.76 17.89
N ILE A 95 4.06 0.76 17.03
CA ILE A 95 4.01 0.22 15.66
C ILE A 95 4.75 -1.12 15.68
N LEU A 96 4.11 -2.17 15.19
CA LEU A 96 4.63 -3.54 15.18
C LEU A 96 5.07 -3.96 13.78
N ASP A 97 5.85 -5.04 13.71
CA ASP A 97 6.16 -5.77 12.47
C ASP A 97 6.99 -4.98 11.43
N TRP A 98 8.22 -4.65 11.84
CA TRP A 98 9.16 -3.86 11.06
C TRP A 98 9.97 -4.68 10.02
N GLU A 99 9.62 -5.94 9.76
CA GLU A 99 10.46 -6.83 8.93
C GLU A 99 10.58 -6.38 7.46
N LEU A 100 9.60 -5.61 6.97
CA LEU A 100 9.58 -5.05 5.61
C LEU A 100 10.09 -3.61 5.55
N SER A 101 10.49 -3.04 6.68
CA SER A 101 10.86 -1.64 6.77
C SER A 101 12.18 -1.33 6.07
N THR A 102 12.27 -0.11 5.53
CA THR A 102 13.47 0.37 4.83
C THR A 102 13.44 1.90 4.74
N VAL A 103 14.50 2.48 4.21
CA VAL A 103 14.48 3.88 3.75
C VAL A 103 13.83 3.93 2.36
N GLY A 104 12.77 4.72 2.24
CA GLY A 104 11.97 4.78 1.02
C GLY A 104 11.07 6.01 0.95
N HIS A 105 10.07 5.93 0.08
CA HIS A 105 9.17 7.04 -0.16
C HIS A 105 7.96 6.99 0.80
N PRO A 106 7.65 8.07 1.54
CA PRO A 106 6.61 8.07 2.57
C PRO A 106 5.20 7.76 2.02
N LEU A 107 4.88 8.24 0.82
CA LEU A 107 3.59 7.98 0.19
C LEU A 107 3.33 6.51 -0.15
N ALA A 108 4.35 5.65 -0.18
CA ALA A 108 4.15 4.21 -0.36
C ALA A 108 3.39 3.61 0.82
N ASP A 109 3.73 3.98 2.05
CA ASP A 109 3.02 3.53 3.25
C ASP A 109 1.64 4.15 3.38
N LEU A 110 1.51 5.44 3.07
CA LEU A 110 0.21 6.11 3.10
C LEU A 110 -0.76 5.45 2.10
N ALA A 111 -0.30 5.18 0.88
CA ALA A 111 -1.14 4.54 -0.14
C ALA A 111 -1.49 3.11 0.25
N TYR A 112 -0.56 2.39 0.88
CA TYR A 112 -0.82 1.06 1.41
C TYR A 112 -1.88 1.08 2.53
N PHE A 113 -1.79 2.04 3.46
CA PHE A 113 -2.79 2.26 4.50
C PHE A 113 -4.18 2.58 3.91
N CYS A 114 -4.24 3.31 2.80
CA CYS A 114 -5.47 3.70 2.12
C CYS A 114 -6.07 2.63 1.18
N LEU A 115 -5.39 1.51 0.93
CA LEU A 115 -5.93 0.42 0.09
C LEU A 115 -7.38 0.00 0.41
N PRO A 116 -7.81 -0.07 1.68
CA PRO A 116 -9.20 -0.39 2.03
C PRO A 116 -10.26 0.47 1.30
N TYR A 117 -10.00 1.77 1.07
CA TYR A 117 -10.95 2.65 0.38
C TYR A 117 -11.20 2.25 -1.09
N HIS A 118 -10.28 1.48 -1.69
CA HIS A 118 -10.28 1.11 -3.10
C HIS A 118 -10.72 -0.33 -3.35
N LEU A 119 -11.17 -1.03 -2.30
CA LEU A 119 -11.53 -2.44 -2.36
C LEU A 119 -12.96 -2.70 -1.85
N PRO A 120 -13.70 -3.65 -2.45
CA PRO A 120 -15.03 -4.04 -2.00
C PRO A 120 -14.99 -4.62 -0.58
N ALA A 121 -15.91 -4.17 0.26
CA ALA A 121 -16.20 -4.86 1.52
C ALA A 121 -16.80 -6.25 1.25
N GLY A 122 -16.62 -7.18 2.19
CA GLY A 122 -17.21 -8.52 2.13
C GLY A 122 -16.48 -9.53 1.24
N VAL A 123 -15.32 -9.18 0.66
CA VAL A 123 -14.43 -10.16 0.02
C VAL A 123 -13.51 -10.76 1.07
N ASP A 124 -13.66 -12.05 1.35
CA ASP A 124 -12.87 -12.75 2.37
C ASP A 124 -11.37 -12.57 2.15
N GLY A 125 -10.68 -12.16 3.21
CA GLY A 125 -9.23 -11.90 3.18
C GLY A 125 -8.81 -10.61 2.47
N LEU A 126 -9.74 -9.77 2.01
CA LEU A 126 -9.51 -8.36 1.68
C LEU A 126 -10.29 -7.50 2.67
N ARG A 127 -9.63 -6.48 3.23
CA ARG A 127 -10.26 -5.56 4.19
C ARG A 127 -10.74 -4.30 3.47
N GLY A 128 -11.68 -4.45 2.53
CA GLY A 128 -12.22 -3.34 1.75
C GLY A 128 -13.31 -2.53 2.47
N LEU A 129 -13.49 -1.29 2.04
CA LEU A 129 -14.47 -0.33 2.58
C LEU A 129 -15.51 0.10 1.54
N ILE A 130 -15.36 -0.23 0.26
CA ILE A 130 -16.38 0.10 -0.76
C ILE A 130 -17.67 -0.63 -0.39
N GLY A 131 -18.75 0.14 -0.26
CA GLY A 131 -20.07 -0.35 0.17
C GLY A 131 -20.34 -0.21 1.68
N ILE A 132 -19.37 0.25 2.47
CA ILE A 132 -19.56 0.60 3.89
C ILE A 132 -19.99 2.06 4.00
N ASP A 133 -20.98 2.33 4.86
CA ASP A 133 -21.29 3.68 5.31
C ASP A 133 -20.20 4.15 6.29
N LEU A 134 -19.20 4.85 5.76
CA LEU A 134 -18.04 5.31 6.52
C LEU A 134 -18.45 6.21 7.70
N GLN A 135 -19.39 7.12 7.44
CA GLN A 135 -19.85 8.09 8.44
C GLN A 135 -20.55 7.39 9.59
N ALA A 136 -21.46 6.46 9.30
CA ALA A 136 -22.14 5.68 10.32
C ALA A 136 -21.17 4.83 11.17
N GLN A 137 -20.03 4.43 10.62
CA GLN A 137 -18.98 3.68 11.32
C GLN A 137 -17.91 4.57 11.96
N GLY A 138 -18.01 5.89 11.84
CA GLY A 138 -16.99 6.83 12.34
C GLY A 138 -15.63 6.67 11.66
N ILE A 139 -15.60 6.14 10.44
CA ILE A 139 -14.41 6.02 9.61
C ILE A 139 -14.29 7.31 8.78
N PRO A 140 -13.14 8.02 8.81
CA PRO A 140 -12.95 9.18 7.96
C PRO A 140 -12.97 8.79 6.49
N SER A 141 -13.37 9.70 5.61
CA SER A 141 -13.16 9.58 4.17
C SER A 141 -11.66 9.51 3.84
N GLU A 142 -11.32 8.96 2.67
CA GLU A 142 -9.95 9.00 2.18
C GLU A 142 -9.46 10.45 2.07
N HIS A 143 -10.32 11.37 1.62
CA HIS A 143 -9.99 12.80 1.55
C HIS A 143 -9.57 13.37 2.91
N GLU A 144 -10.32 13.10 3.98
CA GLU A 144 -9.97 13.53 5.34
C GLU A 144 -8.67 12.89 5.83
N VAL A 145 -8.41 11.63 5.47
CA VAL A 145 -7.13 10.96 5.76
C VAL A 145 -5.96 11.67 5.08
N LEU A 146 -6.07 11.96 3.78
CA LEU A 146 -5.03 12.64 3.01
C LEU A 146 -4.80 14.05 3.51
N GLN A 147 -5.87 14.80 3.79
CA GLN A 147 -5.79 16.15 4.34
C GLN A 147 -5.09 16.14 5.70
N ARG A 148 -5.45 15.18 6.57
CA ARG A 148 -4.81 15.03 7.88
C ARG A 148 -3.33 14.71 7.76
N TYR A 149 -2.98 13.80 6.86
CA TYR A 149 -1.59 13.43 6.61
C TYR A 149 -0.79 14.64 6.12
N CYS A 150 -1.28 15.39 5.14
CA CYS A 150 -0.62 16.58 4.60
C CYS A 150 -0.37 17.61 5.69
N LEU A 151 -1.41 17.94 6.47
CA LEU A 151 -1.31 18.86 7.61
C LEU A 151 -0.22 18.44 8.61
N LYS A 152 -0.15 17.14 8.93
CA LYS A 152 0.78 16.64 9.95
C LYS A 152 2.20 16.44 9.46
N SER A 153 2.38 16.20 8.16
CA SER A 153 3.68 16.03 7.53
C SER A 153 4.26 17.33 6.96
N GLY A 154 3.54 18.45 7.06
CA GLY A 154 3.97 19.74 6.53
C GLY A 154 3.94 19.82 5.00
N ARG A 155 3.08 19.01 4.36
CA ARG A 155 2.88 19.01 2.91
C ARG A 155 1.67 19.86 2.53
N ASP A 156 1.76 20.54 1.40
CA ASP A 156 0.63 21.30 0.83
C ASP A 156 -0.40 20.38 0.16
N GLY A 157 0.05 19.24 -0.39
CA GLY A 157 -0.80 18.30 -1.10
C GLY A 157 -0.04 17.05 -1.55
N ILE A 158 -0.74 16.20 -2.31
CA ILE A 158 -0.20 15.00 -2.94
C ILE A 158 -0.71 14.95 -4.37
N ASP A 159 0.18 15.24 -5.32
CA ASP A 159 -0.11 15.12 -6.74
C ASP A 159 -0.11 13.64 -7.16
N ASP A 160 -0.84 13.34 -8.23
CA ASP A 160 -0.88 12.00 -8.85
C ASP A 160 -1.16 10.86 -7.87
N TRP A 161 -2.05 11.09 -6.89
CA TRP A 161 -2.38 10.14 -5.83
C TRP A 161 -2.69 8.72 -6.35
N HIS A 162 -3.37 8.64 -7.50
CA HIS A 162 -3.72 7.41 -8.19
C HIS A 162 -2.50 6.52 -8.52
N VAL A 163 -1.32 7.10 -8.79
CA VAL A 163 -0.09 6.34 -9.07
C VAL A 163 0.34 5.55 -7.84
N PHE A 164 0.32 6.18 -6.66
CA PHE A 164 0.71 5.53 -5.41
C PHE A 164 -0.26 4.41 -5.01
N VAL A 165 -1.56 4.64 -5.21
CA VAL A 165 -2.59 3.62 -4.97
C VAL A 165 -2.46 2.45 -5.95
N ALA A 166 -2.30 2.73 -7.25
CA ALA A 166 -2.09 1.70 -8.27
C ALA A 166 -0.82 0.89 -8.00
N PHE A 167 0.27 1.54 -7.59
CA PHE A 167 1.50 0.87 -7.15
C PHE A 167 1.28 -0.06 -5.96
N SER A 168 0.55 0.38 -4.93
CA SER A 168 0.27 -0.43 -3.74
C SER A 168 -0.59 -1.66 -4.05
N LEU A 169 -1.57 -1.51 -4.94
CA LEU A 169 -2.39 -2.62 -5.44
C LEU A 169 -1.56 -3.60 -6.28
N PHE A 170 -0.72 -3.09 -7.19
CA PHE A 170 0.22 -3.88 -7.97
C PHE A 170 1.17 -4.70 -7.08
N ARG A 171 1.79 -4.05 -6.08
CA ARG A 171 2.67 -4.70 -5.11
C ARG A 171 1.94 -5.83 -4.38
N LEU A 172 0.75 -5.56 -3.84
CA LEU A 172 -0.01 -6.56 -3.09
C LEU A 172 -0.46 -7.72 -3.99
N ALA A 173 -0.86 -7.45 -5.23
CA ALA A 173 -1.17 -8.47 -6.23
C ALA A 173 0.04 -9.37 -6.51
N ALA A 174 1.24 -8.81 -6.70
CA ALA A 174 2.46 -9.59 -6.89
C ALA A 174 2.83 -10.46 -5.67
N ILE A 175 2.62 -9.97 -4.45
CA ILE A 175 2.81 -10.73 -3.21
C ILE A 175 1.86 -11.93 -3.17
N LEU A 176 0.55 -11.70 -3.38
CA LEU A 176 -0.45 -12.77 -3.36
C LEU A 176 -0.22 -13.78 -4.48
N GLN A 177 0.19 -13.34 -5.67
CA GLN A 177 0.57 -14.24 -6.76
C GLN A 177 1.73 -15.15 -6.36
N GLY A 178 2.76 -14.63 -5.69
CA GLY A 178 3.88 -15.43 -5.19
C GLY A 178 3.48 -16.43 -4.10
N VAL A 179 2.52 -16.07 -3.23
CA VAL A 179 1.93 -17.01 -2.26
C VAL A 179 1.15 -18.10 -2.99
N TYR A 180 0.32 -17.73 -3.96
CA TYR A 180 -0.48 -18.68 -4.74
C TYR A 180 0.41 -19.67 -5.51
N ALA A 181 1.43 -19.18 -6.22
CA ALA A 181 2.37 -20.02 -6.97
C ALA A 181 3.09 -21.03 -6.07
N ARG A 182 3.54 -20.63 -4.88
CA ARG A 182 4.13 -21.55 -3.90
C ARG A 182 3.13 -22.55 -3.36
N ALA A 183 1.89 -22.16 -3.15
CA ALA A 183 0.83 -23.07 -2.70
C ALA A 183 0.54 -24.15 -3.75
N LEU A 184 0.57 -23.81 -5.05
CA LEU A 184 0.44 -24.78 -6.15
C LEU A 184 1.62 -25.76 -6.24
N GLN A 185 2.82 -25.33 -5.83
CA GLN A 185 4.02 -26.17 -5.79
C GLN A 185 4.09 -27.04 -4.51
N GLY A 186 3.33 -26.67 -3.47
CA GLY A 186 3.21 -27.42 -2.23
C GLY A 186 1.99 -28.35 -2.21
N ASN A 187 1.91 -29.20 -1.19
CA ASN A 187 0.78 -30.11 -0.96
C ASN A 187 -0.41 -29.41 -0.26
N ALA A 188 -0.62 -28.11 -0.52
CA ALA A 188 -1.62 -27.29 0.16
C ALA A 188 -3.04 -27.70 -0.26
N SER A 189 -4.01 -27.56 0.65
CA SER A 189 -5.43 -27.69 0.34
C SER A 189 -5.80 -26.75 -0.80
N ASN A 190 -6.31 -27.32 -1.90
CA ASN A 190 -6.49 -26.63 -3.17
C ASN A 190 -7.42 -25.39 -3.07
N ALA A 191 -8.34 -25.36 -2.11
CA ALA A 191 -9.34 -24.29 -1.95
C ALA A 191 -8.76 -22.95 -1.48
N ASP A 192 -7.91 -22.94 -0.45
CA ASP A 192 -7.33 -21.71 0.11
C ASP A 192 -6.36 -21.06 -0.88
N ALA A 193 -5.61 -21.89 -1.61
CA ALA A 193 -4.70 -21.44 -2.65
C ALA A 193 -5.46 -20.72 -3.78
N LEU A 194 -6.55 -21.30 -4.28
CA LEU A 194 -7.37 -20.70 -5.34
C LEU A 194 -7.95 -19.34 -4.93
N GLN A 195 -8.39 -19.19 -3.67
CA GLN A 195 -8.87 -17.91 -3.15
C GLN A 195 -7.75 -16.84 -3.09
N VAL A 196 -6.50 -17.23 -2.80
CA VAL A 196 -5.36 -16.30 -2.88
C VAL A 196 -5.13 -15.83 -4.33
N GLY A 197 -5.15 -16.74 -5.29
CA GLY A 197 -4.97 -16.40 -6.71
C GLY A 197 -6.07 -15.47 -7.24
N GLN A 198 -7.34 -15.72 -6.88
CA GLN A 198 -8.46 -14.85 -7.23
C GLN A 198 -8.29 -13.44 -6.67
N ARG A 199 -7.84 -13.31 -5.41
CA ARG A 199 -7.55 -12.01 -4.80
C ARG A 199 -6.42 -11.27 -5.51
N ALA A 200 -5.37 -11.97 -5.95
CA ALA A 200 -4.30 -11.36 -6.74
C ALA A 200 -4.86 -10.71 -8.02
N GLY A 201 -5.75 -11.41 -8.73
CA GLY A 201 -6.43 -10.87 -9.91
C GLY A 201 -7.29 -9.64 -9.61
N LEU A 202 -8.13 -9.70 -8.56
CA LEU A 202 -8.98 -8.57 -8.16
C LEU A 202 -8.17 -7.30 -7.82
N LEU A 203 -7.04 -7.47 -7.12
CA LEU A 203 -6.14 -6.37 -6.79
C LEU A 203 -5.49 -5.77 -8.04
N ALA A 204 -5.02 -6.62 -8.97
CA ALA A 204 -4.45 -6.16 -10.23
C ALA A 204 -5.47 -5.37 -11.07
N GLU A 205 -6.70 -5.87 -11.18
CA GLU A 205 -7.78 -5.18 -11.90
C GLU A 205 -8.15 -3.85 -11.25
N ALA A 206 -8.23 -3.79 -9.92
CA ALA A 206 -8.45 -2.55 -9.20
C ALA A 206 -7.34 -1.54 -9.46
N GLY A 207 -6.08 -1.98 -9.38
CA GLY A 207 -4.91 -1.14 -9.65
C GLY A 207 -4.92 -0.58 -11.06
N TRP A 208 -5.19 -1.43 -12.06
CA TRP A 208 -5.24 -1.00 -13.45
C TRP A 208 -6.39 -0.04 -13.74
N ARG A 209 -7.57 -0.28 -13.15
CA ARG A 209 -8.72 0.63 -13.27
C ARG A 209 -8.41 2.02 -12.72
N ILE A 210 -7.71 2.08 -11.59
CA ILE A 210 -7.29 3.35 -10.97
C ILE A 210 -6.27 4.06 -11.86
N ALA A 211 -5.26 3.33 -12.35
CA ALA A 211 -4.26 3.87 -13.28
C ALA A 211 -4.91 4.50 -14.53
N GLN A 212 -5.90 3.82 -15.13
CA GLN A 212 -6.60 4.31 -16.32
C GLN A 212 -7.46 5.56 -16.07
N ARG A 213 -8.01 5.72 -14.87
CA ARG A 213 -8.92 6.83 -14.53
C ARG A 213 -8.17 8.07 -14.02
N GLY A 214 -6.89 7.96 -13.72
CA GLY A 214 -6.13 9.06 -13.12
C GLY A 214 -6.68 9.46 -11.76
N ASN A 215 -6.58 10.74 -11.40
CA ASN A 215 -7.07 11.27 -10.13
C ASN A 215 -8.59 11.11 -9.94
N SER A 216 -9.38 11.02 -11.02
CA SER A 216 -10.83 10.71 -10.94
C SER A 216 -11.11 9.28 -10.47
N GLY A 217 -10.10 8.40 -10.43
CA GLY A 217 -10.19 7.04 -9.93
C GLY A 217 -10.01 6.88 -8.42
N VAL A 218 -9.53 7.92 -7.73
CA VAL A 218 -9.19 7.88 -6.29
C VAL A 218 -9.85 8.99 -5.47
N VAL A 219 -10.52 9.95 -6.11
CA VAL A 219 -11.27 11.00 -5.42
C VAL A 219 -12.76 10.68 -5.56
N ALA A 220 -13.35 10.15 -4.50
CA ALA A 220 -14.79 10.14 -4.24
C ALA A 220 -15.05 10.46 -2.77
#